data_AF-A0A7C1YRU1-F1
#
_entry.id   AF-A0A7C1YRU1-F1
#
_cell.length_a   1.000
_cell.length_b   1.000
_cell.length_c   1.000
_cell.angle_alpha   90.00
_cell.angle_beta   90.00
_cell.angle_gamma   90.00
#
_symmetry.space_group_name_H-M   'P 1'
#
loop_
_entity.id
_entity.type
_entity.pdbx_description
1 polymer ?
#
loop_
_entity_poly.entity_id
_entity_poly.type
_entity_poly.pdbx_seq_one_letter_code
_entity_poly.pdbx_strand_id
1 'polypeptide(L)'
;MSDLVSELKHEHSDITDTLKMVLKLGVNSGEGKRLLFSARSDLLAHLEKEDMRLYPVLWKEAQKNNDLKSTLELYASEMESISKLALEFFDKYEAGGDDEQFATDYKKLFRILIKRIMNEETVLYRKYDELDCQ
;
A
#
# COMPACT_ATOMS: atom_id res chain seq x y z
N MET A 1 -0.88 -7.86 -19.04
CA MET A 1 -0.80 -7.61 -17.59
C MET A 1 -0.67 -8.95 -16.94
N SER A 2 0.37 -9.12 -16.13
CA SER A 2 0.64 -10.35 -15.41
C SER A 2 -0.46 -10.66 -14.39
N ASP A 3 -0.57 -11.93 -14.00
CA ASP A 3 -1.51 -12.35 -12.95
C ASP A 3 -1.18 -11.65 -11.61
N LEU A 4 0.11 -11.48 -11.31
CA LEU A 4 0.58 -10.78 -10.10
C LEU A 4 0.13 -9.31 -10.10
N VAL A 5 0.34 -8.57 -11.19
CA VAL A 5 -0.07 -7.16 -11.24
C VAL A 5 -1.58 -7.02 -11.12
N SER A 6 -2.36 -7.93 -11.72
CA SER A 6 -3.82 -7.92 -11.60
C SER A 6 -4.27 -8.18 -10.16
N GLU A 7 -3.62 -9.11 -9.46
CA GLU A 7 -3.83 -9.42 -8.04
C GLU A 7 -3.53 -8.21 -7.15
N LEU A 8 -2.35 -7.60 -7.28
CA LEU A 8 -1.95 -6.46 -6.45
C LEU A 8 -2.87 -5.23 -6.63
N LYS A 9 -3.34 -4.98 -7.86
CA LYS A 9 -4.32 -3.91 -8.12
C LYS A 9 -5.68 -4.18 -7.49
N HIS A 10 -6.09 -5.44 -7.45
CA HIS A 10 -7.34 -5.80 -6.77
C HIS A 10 -7.23 -5.53 -5.26
N GLU A 11 -6.11 -5.91 -4.65
CA GLU A 11 -5.83 -5.63 -3.24
C GLU A 11 -5.83 -4.12 -2.93
N HIS A 12 -5.27 -3.28 -3.81
CA HIS A 12 -5.37 -1.83 -3.66
C HIS A 12 -6.83 -1.35 -3.57
N SER A 13 -7.70 -1.89 -4.42
CA SER A 13 -9.13 -1.55 -4.38
C SER A 13 -9.75 -1.98 -3.05
N ASP A 14 -9.51 -3.21 -2.63
CA ASP A 14 -10.10 -3.78 -1.42
C ASP A 14 -9.64 -3.03 -0.15
N ILE A 15 -8.35 -2.72 -0.04
CA ILE A 15 -7.79 -1.94 1.07
C ILE A 15 -8.40 -0.54 1.10
N THR A 16 -8.44 0.15 -0.05
CA THR A 16 -8.95 1.53 -0.09
C THR A 16 -10.45 1.60 0.15
N ASP A 17 -11.23 0.63 -0.31
CA ASP A 17 -12.67 0.56 -0.06
C ASP A 17 -12.97 0.21 1.40
N THR A 18 -12.21 -0.70 2.00
CA THR A 18 -12.31 -1.02 3.43
C THR A 18 -12.02 0.23 4.28
N LEU A 19 -10.95 0.97 3.97
CA LEU A 19 -10.62 2.21 4.67
C LEU A 19 -11.71 3.29 4.55
N LYS A 20 -12.34 3.44 3.37
CA LYS A 20 -13.50 4.34 3.21
C LYS A 20 -14.66 3.93 4.11
N MET A 21 -14.89 2.62 4.28
CA MET A 21 -15.94 2.12 5.17
C MET A 21 -15.60 2.37 6.65
N VAL A 22 -14.33 2.23 7.05
CA VAL A 22 -13.88 2.62 8.39
C VAL A 22 -14.17 4.09 8.67
N LEU A 23 -13.86 5.00 7.72
CA LEU A 23 -14.17 6.42 7.87
C LEU A 23 -15.68 6.67 8.09
N LYS A 24 -16.53 5.94 7.35
CA LYS A 24 -17.98 6.08 7.43
C LYS A 24 -18.55 5.58 8.77
N LEU A 25 -18.04 4.46 9.28
CA LEU A 25 -18.52 3.83 10.51
C LEU A 25 -17.92 4.43 11.78
N GLY A 26 -16.74 5.07 11.67
CA GLY A 26 -16.00 5.62 12.79
C GLY A 26 -15.26 4.54 13.57
N VAL A 27 -14.09 4.92 14.11
CA VAL A 27 -13.16 3.99 14.75
C VAL A 27 -13.57 3.57 16.15
N ASN A 28 -14.58 4.22 16.72
CA ASN A 28 -15.16 3.84 18.00
C ASN A 28 -16.26 2.78 17.87
N SER A 29 -16.79 2.56 16.67
CA SER A 29 -17.77 1.50 16.43
C SER A 29 -17.10 0.12 16.42
N GLY A 30 -17.80 -0.90 16.92
CA GLY A 30 -17.28 -2.27 16.90
C GLY A 30 -17.00 -2.79 15.48
N GLU A 31 -17.80 -2.37 14.50
CA GLU A 31 -17.59 -2.71 13.09
C GLU A 31 -16.42 -1.94 12.47
N GLY A 32 -16.31 -0.63 12.73
CA GLY A 32 -15.19 0.18 12.29
C GLY A 32 -13.84 -0.33 12.80
N LYS A 33 -13.76 -0.77 14.07
CA LYS A 33 -12.55 -1.42 14.61
C LYS A 33 -12.20 -2.71 13.88
N ARG A 34 -13.20 -3.58 13.61
CA ARG A 34 -12.97 -4.82 12.87
C ARG A 34 -12.46 -4.56 11.45
N LEU A 35 -13.07 -3.59 10.75
CA LEU A 35 -12.63 -3.22 9.40
C LEU A 35 -11.26 -2.54 9.40
N LEU A 36 -10.94 -1.73 10.43
CA LEU A 36 -9.60 -1.14 10.56
C LEU A 36 -8.54 -2.24 10.75
N PHE A 37 -8.83 -3.25 11.57
CA PHE A 37 -7.97 -4.42 11.74
C PHE A 37 -7.83 -5.22 10.44
N SER A 38 -8.92 -5.45 9.71
CA SER A 38 -8.87 -6.10 8.38
C SER A 38 -7.96 -5.33 7.42
N ALA A 39 -8.20 -4.02 7.26
CA ALA A 39 -7.39 -3.18 6.38
C ALA A 39 -5.90 -3.19 6.77
N ARG A 40 -5.57 -3.26 8.06
CA ARG A 40 -4.19 -3.43 8.53
C ARG A 40 -3.60 -4.77 8.05
N SER A 41 -4.34 -5.86 8.27
CA SER A 41 -3.92 -7.21 7.87
C SER A 41 -3.73 -7.31 6.35
N ASP A 42 -4.68 -6.76 5.59
CA ASP A 42 -4.66 -6.77 4.13
C ASP A 42 -3.49 -5.95 3.59
N LEU A 43 -3.22 -4.77 4.18
CA LEU A 43 -2.04 -3.97 3.83
C LEU A 43 -0.74 -4.73 4.13
N LEU A 44 -0.59 -5.35 5.30
CA LEU A 44 0.62 -6.10 5.64
C LEU A 44 0.86 -7.27 4.68
N ALA A 45 -0.20 -8.02 4.36
CA ALA A 45 -0.12 -9.12 3.40
C ALA A 45 0.23 -8.64 1.99
N HIS A 46 -0.32 -7.50 1.57
CA HIS A 46 0.01 -6.86 0.30
C HIS A 46 1.50 -6.46 0.24
N LEU A 47 2.01 -5.77 1.27
CA LEU A 47 3.41 -5.36 1.36
C LEU A 47 4.36 -6.57 1.30
N GLU A 48 4.07 -7.61 2.08
CA GLU A 48 4.86 -8.85 2.08
C GLU A 48 4.87 -9.51 0.68
N LYS A 49 3.74 -9.50 -0.02
CA LYS A 49 3.65 -10.06 -1.37
C LYS A 49 4.51 -9.30 -2.38
N GLU A 50 4.53 -7.97 -2.31
CA GLU A 50 5.40 -7.17 -3.15
C GLU A 50 6.88 -7.45 -2.86
N ASP A 51 7.27 -7.52 -1.59
CA ASP A 51 8.64 -7.86 -1.17
C ASP A 51 9.08 -9.25 -1.62
N MET A 52 8.16 -10.21 -1.64
CA MET A 52 8.45 -11.59 -2.02
C MET A 52 8.43 -11.85 -3.53
N ARG A 53 7.56 -11.16 -4.27
CA ARG A 53 7.25 -11.52 -5.67
C ARG A 53 7.58 -10.43 -6.68
N LEU A 54 7.33 -9.16 -6.33
CA LEU A 54 7.49 -8.05 -7.27
C LEU A 54 8.93 -7.51 -7.25
N TYR A 55 9.38 -7.05 -6.08
CA TYR A 55 10.69 -6.38 -5.93
C TYR A 55 11.87 -7.26 -6.34
N PRO A 56 11.94 -8.57 -6.02
CA PRO A 56 13.07 -9.41 -6.41
C PRO A 56 13.29 -9.49 -7.92
N VAL A 57 12.20 -9.52 -8.70
CA VAL A 57 12.26 -9.53 -10.18
C VAL A 57 12.78 -8.19 -10.69
N LEU A 58 12.23 -7.09 -10.20
CA LEU A 58 12.65 -5.74 -10.59
C LEU A 58 14.11 -5.48 -10.24
N TRP A 59 14.56 -5.88 -9.05
CA TRP A 59 15.95 -5.72 -8.62
C TRP A 59 16.93 -6.58 -9.41
N LYS A 60 16.52 -7.77 -9.83
CA LYS A 60 17.34 -8.63 -10.70
C LYS A 60 17.60 -7.95 -12.04
N GLU A 61 16.60 -7.34 -12.64
CA GLU A 61 16.74 -6.62 -13.91
C GLU A 61 17.48 -5.28 -13.74
N ALA A 62 17.33 -4.62 -12.60
CA ALA A 62 18.08 -3.42 -12.25
C ALA A 62 19.60 -3.63 -12.21
N GLN A 63 20.09 -4.85 -12.03
CA GLN A 63 21.53 -5.16 -12.12
C GLN A 63 22.12 -4.87 -13.49
N LYS A 64 21.29 -4.85 -14.54
CA LYS A 64 21.70 -4.59 -15.92
C LYS A 64 21.16 -3.25 -16.46
N ASN A 65 20.33 -2.57 -15.68
CA ASN A 65 19.64 -1.34 -16.08
C ASN A 65 19.75 -0.28 -14.98
N ASN A 66 20.70 0.65 -15.15
CA ASN A 66 20.97 1.71 -14.16
C ASN A 66 19.80 2.68 -13.96
N ASP A 67 18.98 2.92 -14.99
CA ASP A 67 17.80 3.77 -14.89
C ASP A 67 16.71 3.11 -14.04
N LEU A 68 16.50 1.80 -14.25
CA LEU A 68 15.62 1.00 -13.40
C LEU A 68 16.13 0.96 -11.96
N LYS A 69 17.44 0.75 -11.76
CA LYS A 69 18.06 0.77 -10.43
C LYS A 69 17.80 2.07 -9.68
N SER A 70 18.09 3.21 -10.32
CA SER A 70 17.87 4.54 -9.73
C SER A 70 16.40 4.78 -9.38
N THR A 71 15.49 4.28 -10.24
CA THR A 71 14.04 4.33 -9.96
C THR A 71 13.70 3.50 -8.72
N LEU A 72 14.18 2.26 -8.61
CA LEU A 72 13.88 1.40 -7.47
C LEU A 72 14.45 1.95 -6.16
N GLU A 73 15.67 2.50 -6.17
CA GLU A 73 16.30 3.11 -4.98
C GLU A 73 15.48 4.32 -4.48
N LEU A 74 15.03 5.20 -5.39
CA LEU A 74 14.18 6.33 -5.04
C LEU A 74 12.86 5.85 -4.39
N TYR A 75 12.20 4.89 -5.03
CA TYR A 75 10.89 4.42 -4.58
C TYR A 75 10.99 3.60 -3.29
N ALA A 76 12.03 2.80 -3.09
CA ALA A 76 12.23 2.03 -1.86
C ALA A 76 12.21 2.93 -0.61
N SER A 77 12.93 4.05 -0.66
CA SER A 77 12.96 5.01 0.45
C SER A 77 11.61 5.70 0.70
N GLU A 78 10.88 6.06 -0.38
CA GLU A 78 9.54 6.64 -0.26
C GLU A 78 8.53 5.60 0.29
N MET A 79 8.59 4.36 -0.19
CA MET A 79 7.65 3.29 0.18
C MET A 79 7.86 2.81 1.62
N GLU A 80 9.10 2.73 2.10
CA GLU A 80 9.40 2.43 3.50
C GLU A 80 8.77 3.48 4.43
N SER A 81 8.93 4.77 4.10
CA SER A 81 8.37 5.89 4.87
C SER A 81 6.84 5.87 4.88
N ILE A 82 6.20 5.64 3.72
CA ILE A 82 4.74 5.57 3.61
C ILE A 82 4.18 4.37 4.41
N SER A 83 4.82 3.21 4.30
CA SER A 83 4.42 1.99 5.02
C SER A 83 4.50 2.19 6.53
N LYS A 84 5.58 2.81 7.01
CA LYS A 84 5.73 3.16 8.43
C LYS A 84 4.62 4.08 8.92
N LEU A 85 4.33 5.17 8.19
CA LEU A 85 3.24 6.10 8.55
C LEU A 85 1.88 5.42 8.56
N ALA A 86 1.65 4.45 7.66
CA ALA A 86 0.43 3.66 7.64
C ALA A 86 0.30 2.77 8.88
N LEU A 87 1.36 2.06 9.26
CA LEU A 87 1.37 1.23 10.46
C LEU A 87 1.18 2.05 11.73
N GLU A 88 1.85 3.21 11.85
CA GLU A 88 1.67 4.13 12.96
C GLU A 88 0.22 4.62 13.09
N PHE A 89 -0.48 4.83 11.97
CA PHE A 89 -1.91 5.15 11.98
C PHE A 89 -2.74 3.99 12.55
N PHE A 90 -2.51 2.76 12.08
CA PHE A 90 -3.27 1.60 12.58
C PHE A 90 -3.03 1.38 14.06
N ASP A 91 -1.78 1.49 14.52
CA ASP A 91 -1.42 1.37 15.94
C ASP A 91 -2.10 2.43 16.79
N LYS A 92 -2.13 3.69 16.32
CA LYS A 92 -2.75 4.80 17.04
C LYS A 92 -4.24 4.57 17.33
N TYR A 93 -4.95 3.92 16.41
CA TYR A 93 -6.41 3.80 16.47
C TYR A 93 -6.93 2.38 16.71
N GLU A 94 -6.05 1.42 16.98
CA GLU A 94 -6.40 0.03 17.28
C GLU A 94 -7.44 -0.10 18.41
N ALA A 95 -7.30 0.72 19.47
CA ALA A 95 -8.20 0.73 20.60
C ALA A 95 -9.41 1.67 20.43
N GLY A 96 -9.53 2.38 19.31
CA GLY A 96 -10.40 3.54 19.13
C GLY A 96 -9.64 4.86 19.28
N GLY A 97 -10.35 5.98 19.33
CA GLY A 97 -9.71 7.30 19.45
C GLY A 97 -10.70 8.44 19.30
N ASP A 98 -10.20 9.67 19.34
CA ASP A 98 -11.01 10.85 19.06
C ASP A 98 -11.42 10.90 17.58
N ASP A 99 -12.72 11.06 17.31
CA ASP A 99 -13.27 10.96 15.94
C ASP A 99 -12.83 12.11 15.03
N GLU A 100 -12.66 13.33 15.55
CA GLU A 100 -12.20 14.49 14.77
C GLU A 100 -10.72 14.35 14.38
N GLN A 101 -9.90 13.94 15.34
CA GLN A 101 -8.49 13.64 15.13
C GLN A 101 -8.32 12.44 14.18
N PHE A 102 -9.15 11.40 14.33
CA PHE A 102 -9.19 10.26 13.42
C PHE A 102 -9.48 10.70 11.99
N ALA A 103 -10.54 11.49 11.77
CA ALA A 103 -10.89 11.98 10.43
C ALA A 103 -9.76 12.82 9.82
N THR A 104 -9.03 13.58 10.63
CA THR A 104 -7.88 14.38 10.19
C THR A 104 -6.71 13.49 9.78
N ASP A 105 -6.35 12.51 10.59
CA ASP A 105 -5.23 11.62 10.30
C ASP A 105 -5.57 10.63 9.18
N TYR A 106 -6.82 10.20 9.07
CA TYR A 106 -7.33 9.40 7.96
C TYR A 106 -7.07 10.10 6.62
N LYS A 107 -7.38 11.40 6.52
CA LYS A 107 -7.13 12.16 5.27
C LYS A 107 -5.65 12.18 4.89
N LYS A 108 -4.75 12.23 5.89
CA LYS A 108 -3.30 12.16 5.66
C LYS A 108 -2.90 10.77 5.19
N LEU A 109 -3.33 9.72 5.90
CA LEU A 109 -3.10 8.32 5.55
C LEU A 109 -3.57 8.03 4.12
N PHE A 110 -4.83 8.35 3.82
CA PHE A 110 -5.43 8.05 2.54
C PHE A 110 -4.69 8.74 1.40
N ARG A 111 -4.22 9.98 1.60
CA ARG A 111 -3.40 10.70 0.61
C ARG A 111 -2.07 10.00 0.36
N ILE A 112 -1.36 9.57 1.41
CA ILE A 112 -0.05 8.91 1.24
C ILE A 112 -0.20 7.52 0.59
N LEU A 113 -1.25 6.77 0.94
CA LEU A 113 -1.54 5.48 0.32
C LEU A 113 -1.89 5.62 -1.16
N ILE A 114 -2.74 6.59 -1.52
CA ILE A 114 -3.06 6.84 -2.94
C ILE A 114 -1.81 7.25 -3.73
N LYS A 115 -0.90 8.04 -3.14
CA LYS A 115 0.39 8.36 -3.79
C LYS A 115 1.20 7.09 -4.05
N ARG A 116 1.32 6.20 -3.06
CA ARG A 116 2.00 4.89 -3.19
C ARG A 116 1.39 4.04 -4.31
N ILE A 117 0.07 3.84 -4.27
CA ILE A 117 -0.68 3.07 -5.26
C ILE A 117 -0.47 3.61 -6.68
N MET A 118 -0.55 4.94 -6.86
CA MET A 118 -0.31 5.55 -8.16
C MET A 118 1.12 5.30 -8.66
N ASN A 119 2.11 5.43 -7.77
CA ASN A 119 3.51 5.19 -8.07
C ASN A 119 3.77 3.73 -8.47
N GLU A 120 3.20 2.78 -7.72
CA GLU A 120 3.25 1.35 -8.02
C GLU A 120 2.62 1.01 -9.36
N GLU A 121 1.35 1.39 -9.55
CA GLU A 121 0.60 0.98 -10.73
C GLU A 121 1.09 1.60 -12.03
N THR A 122 1.54 2.87 -11.99
CA THR A 122 1.93 3.59 -13.20
C THR A 122 3.40 3.39 -13.57
N VAL A 123 4.26 3.04 -12.59
CA VAL A 123 5.70 2.91 -12.78
C VAL A 123 6.17 1.48 -12.54
N LEU A 124 6.02 0.96 -11.31
CA LEU A 124 6.62 -0.32 -10.93
C LEU A 124 5.94 -1.51 -11.63
N TYR A 125 4.61 -1.57 -11.58
CA TYR A 125 3.84 -2.67 -12.16
C TYR A 125 3.92 -2.67 -13.68
N ARG A 126 3.98 -1.49 -14.30
CA ARG A 126 4.23 -1.37 -15.74
C ARG A 126 5.60 -1.95 -16.10
N LYS A 127 6.65 -1.57 -15.36
CA LYS A 127 8.01 -2.11 -15.57
C LYS A 127 8.05 -3.62 -15.34
N TYR A 128 7.32 -4.13 -14.35
CA TYR A 128 7.22 -5.56 -14.09
C TYR A 128 6.54 -6.30 -15.26
N ASP A 129 5.39 -5.81 -15.73
CA ASP A 129 4.67 -6.40 -16.87
C ASP A 129 5.51 -6.42 -18.16
N GLU A 130 6.31 -5.38 -18.41
CA GLU A 130 7.25 -5.31 -19.53
C GLU A 130 8.36 -6.39 -19.46
N LEU A 131 8.65 -6.93 -18.26
CA LEU A 131 9.60 -8.02 -18.04
C LEU A 131 8.94 -9.39 -18.10
N ASP A 132 7.72 -9.53 -17.58
CA ASP A 132 6.97 -10.79 -17.55
C ASP A 132 6.48 -11.23 -18.94
N CYS A 133 6.37 -10.29 -19.89
CA CYS A 133 5.98 -10.55 -21.28
C CYS A 133 7.17 -10.86 -22.21
N GLN A 134 8.40 -11.01 -21.70
CA GLN A 134 9.61 -11.37 -22.47
C GLN A 134 9.92 -12.87 -22.37
#